data_AF-A0A8C5H886-F1
#
_entry.id   AF-A0A8C5H886-F1
#
_cell.length_a   1.000
_cell.length_b   1.000
_cell.length_c   1.000
_cell.angle_alpha   90.00
_cell.angle_beta   90.00
_cell.angle_gamma   90.00
#
_symmetry.space_group_name_H-M   'P 1'
#
loop_
_entity.id
_entity.type
_entity.pdbx_description
1 polymer ?
#
loop_
_entity_poly.entity_id
_entity_poly.type
_entity_poly.pdbx_seq_one_letter_code
_entity_poly.pdbx_strand_id
1 'polypeptide(L)'
;MVCTKYVRNVALTARSVTLVLPLFGTQGTALVFAPLRGETLALFCQLAQQAGLHVSQYHQYDAQVWDVHQKMLKEGKDLYDENIHYPRLITLTKASVAQVM
;
A
#
# COMPACT_ATOMS: atom_id res chain seq x y z
N MET A 1 -3.77 13.54 -19.41
CA MET A 1 -4.41 13.69 -18.08
C MET A 1 -4.00 12.47 -17.25
N VAL A 2 -2.74 12.44 -16.80
CA VAL A 2 -2.19 11.32 -16.00
C VAL A 2 -2.16 11.80 -14.56
N CYS A 3 -2.82 11.04 -13.70
CA CYS A 3 -3.08 11.31 -12.29
C CYS A 3 -1.78 11.56 -11.51
N THR A 4 -1.27 12.79 -11.54
CA THR A 4 -0.03 13.25 -10.86
C THR A 4 -0.34 14.02 -9.58
N LYS A 5 -1.60 14.04 -9.13
CA LYS A 5 -2.03 14.78 -7.94
C LYS A 5 -2.70 13.86 -6.91
N TYR A 6 -2.02 12.83 -6.41
CA TYR A 6 -2.25 12.34 -5.04
C TYR A 6 -1.20 11.31 -4.59
N VAL A 7 0.08 11.62 -4.75
CA VAL A 7 1.13 10.93 -3.97
C VAL A 7 1.75 11.97 -3.05
N ARG A 8 0.94 12.51 -2.13
CA ARG A 8 1.55 13.15 -0.95
C ARG A 8 2.23 12.02 -0.19
N ASN A 9 3.53 12.18 0.06
CA ASN A 9 4.34 11.34 0.94
C ASN A 9 3.62 11.16 2.29
N VAL A 10 2.72 10.19 2.38
CA VAL A 10 2.27 9.65 3.65
C VAL A 10 3.43 8.79 4.09
N ALA A 11 4.24 9.28 5.03
CA ALA A 11 5.17 8.43 5.73
C ALA A 11 4.36 7.28 6.33
N LEU A 12 4.52 6.06 5.79
CA LEU A 12 3.77 4.86 6.19
C LEU A 12 4.28 4.43 7.55
N THR A 13 3.81 5.12 8.58
CA THR A 13 4.19 4.94 9.98
C THR A 13 2.94 4.58 10.78
N ALA A 14 3.10 4.13 12.03
CA ALA A 14 1.98 3.84 12.93
C ALA A 14 0.95 4.97 13.01
N ARG A 15 1.41 6.24 12.93
CA ARG A 15 0.55 7.42 12.93
C ARG A 15 -0.41 7.42 11.74
N SER A 16 0.04 6.96 10.57
CA SER A 16 -0.79 6.89 9.36
C SER A 16 -1.88 5.83 9.49
N VAL A 17 -1.59 4.68 10.10
CA VAL A 17 -2.58 3.62 10.39
C VAL A 17 -3.67 4.14 11.33
N THR A 18 -3.29 4.82 12.42
CA THR A 18 -4.24 5.39 13.39
C THR A 18 -5.12 6.48 12.78
N LEU A 19 -4.59 7.27 11.84
CA LEU A 19 -5.36 8.33 11.16
C LEU A 19 -6.37 7.79 10.15
N VAL A 20 -6.06 6.68 9.48
CA VAL A 20 -6.98 6.13 8.48
C VAL A 20 -8.13 5.36 9.13
N LEU A 21 -7.90 4.68 10.25
CA LEU A 21 -8.89 3.82 10.94
C LEU A 21 -10.30 4.45 11.14
N PRO A 22 -10.44 5.70 11.62
CA PRO A 22 -11.75 6.33 11.79
C PRO A 22 -12.47 6.66 10.47
N LEU A 23 -11.74 6.75 9.35
CA LEU A 23 -12.30 7.03 8.03
C LEU A 23 -12.95 5.80 7.38
N PHE A 24 -12.68 4.61 7.93
CA PHE A 24 -13.37 3.40 7.49
C PHE A 24 -14.78 3.38 8.09
N GLY A 25 -15.80 3.48 7.23
CA GLY A 25 -17.18 3.13 7.60
C GLY A 25 -17.31 1.67 8.08
N THR A 26 -18.52 1.19 8.35
CA THR A 26 -18.76 -0.19 8.83
C THR A 26 -18.24 -1.27 7.87
N GLN A 27 -18.06 -0.94 6.59
CA GLN A 27 -17.46 -1.80 5.55
C GLN A 27 -16.38 -1.07 4.73
N GLY A 28 -15.69 -0.10 5.35
CA GLY A 28 -14.66 0.65 4.64
C GLY A 28 -13.55 -0.26 4.08
N THR A 29 -13.07 0.06 2.89
CA THR A 29 -11.82 -0.46 2.33
C THR A 29 -10.92 0.75 2.05
N ALA A 30 -9.66 0.72 2.50
CA ALA A 30 -8.68 1.71 2.07
C ALA A 30 -7.68 1.09 1.12
N LEU A 31 -7.34 1.86 0.10
CA LEU A 31 -6.31 1.53 -0.88
C LEU A 31 -5.10 2.40 -0.59
N VAL A 32 -3.95 1.76 -0.42
CA VAL A 32 -2.67 2.43 -0.21
C VAL A 32 -1.74 2.04 -1.35
N PHE A 33 -1.14 3.02 -2.00
CA PHE A 33 -0.10 2.81 -3.01
C PHE A 33 1.24 3.24 -2.44
N ALA A 34 2.17 2.30 -2.32
CA ALA A 34 3.40 2.51 -1.57
C ALA A 34 4.55 1.64 -2.07
N PRO A 35 5.74 2.21 -2.30
CA PRO A 35 6.94 1.41 -2.47
C PRO A 35 7.38 0.77 -1.14
N LEU A 36 8.23 -0.25 -1.23
CA LEU A 36 8.73 -0.99 -0.06
C LEU A 36 9.47 -0.06 0.93
N ARG A 37 10.40 0.75 0.39
CA ARG A 37 11.33 1.62 1.13
C ARG A 37 11.97 0.87 2.29
N GLY A 38 12.70 -0.19 1.95
CA GLY A 38 13.23 -1.15 2.90
C GLY A 38 12.09 -1.87 3.61
N GLU A 39 12.13 -1.88 4.94
CA GLU A 39 11.12 -2.53 5.79
C GLU A 39 9.92 -1.63 6.12
N THR A 40 9.87 -0.39 5.60
CA THR A 40 8.85 0.59 5.97
C THR A 40 7.44 0.10 5.64
N LEU A 41 7.24 -0.44 4.43
CA LEU A 41 5.94 -0.98 4.05
C LEU A 41 5.55 -2.21 4.87
N ALA A 42 6.52 -3.10 5.13
CA ALA A 42 6.29 -4.30 5.94
C ALA A 42 5.85 -3.92 7.37
N LEU A 43 6.53 -2.96 7.98
CA LEU A 43 6.18 -2.43 9.31
C LEU A 43 4.78 -1.81 9.31
N PHE A 44 4.41 -1.04 8.28
CA PHE A 44 3.05 -0.50 8.15
C PHE A 44 1.99 -1.61 8.12
N CYS A 45 2.21 -2.65 7.32
CA CYS A 45 1.30 -3.79 7.24
C CYS A 45 1.17 -4.51 8.58
N GLN A 46 2.29 -4.72 9.29
CA GLN A 46 2.29 -5.32 10.62
C GLN A 46 1.47 -4.49 11.62
N LEU A 47 1.67 -3.17 11.64
CA LEU A 47 0.95 -2.26 12.52
C LEU A 47 -0.55 -2.22 12.20
N ALA A 48 -0.94 -2.28 10.92
CA ALA A 48 -2.32 -2.38 10.51
C ALA A 48 -2.98 -3.70 10.97
N GLN A 49 -2.27 -4.82 10.84
CA GLN A 49 -2.73 -6.12 11.35
C GLN A 49 -2.90 -6.10 12.88
N GLN A 50 -1.94 -5.54 13.61
CA GLN A 50 -2.02 -5.37 15.06
C GLN A 50 -3.19 -4.48 15.50
N ALA A 51 -3.60 -3.54 14.65
CA ALA A 51 -4.78 -2.70 14.86
C ALA A 51 -6.12 -3.38 14.46
N GLY A 52 -6.10 -4.67 14.11
CA GLY A 52 -7.31 -5.42 13.76
C GLY A 52 -7.79 -5.23 12.32
N LEU A 53 -6.93 -4.74 11.42
CA LEU A 53 -7.23 -4.67 9.99
C LEU A 53 -6.76 -5.93 9.27
N HIS A 54 -7.57 -6.38 8.31
CA HIS A 54 -7.11 -7.33 7.32
C HIS A 54 -6.31 -6.58 6.25
N VAL A 55 -5.14 -7.13 5.88
CA VAL A 55 -4.19 -6.52 4.96
C VAL A 55 -3.96 -7.47 3.79
N SER A 56 -4.27 -7.05 2.56
CA SER A 56 -3.84 -7.74 1.35
C SER A 56 -2.85 -6.87 0.58
N GLN A 57 -1.83 -7.49 0.00
CA GLN A 57 -0.82 -6.80 -0.79
C GLN A 57 -0.82 -7.37 -2.21
N TYR A 58 -0.80 -6.48 -3.20
CA TYR A 58 -0.80 -6.81 -4.60
C TYR A 58 0.44 -6.17 -5.23
N HIS A 59 1.35 -7.04 -5.68
CA HIS A 59 2.50 -6.62 -6.45
C HIS A 59 2.03 -6.14 -7.82
N GLN A 60 1.47 -7.03 -8.64
CA GLN A 60 0.91 -6.70 -9.94
C GLN A 60 -0.59 -6.42 -9.82
N TYR A 61 -0.96 -5.15 -9.68
CA TYR A 61 -2.36 -4.73 -9.54
C TYR A 61 -2.96 -4.13 -10.82
N ASP A 62 -2.12 -3.71 -11.76
CA ASP A 62 -2.52 -3.17 -13.06
C ASP A 62 -1.52 -3.60 -14.13
N ALA A 63 -2.04 -4.02 -15.29
CA ALA A 63 -1.21 -4.54 -16.37
C ALA A 63 -0.32 -3.46 -17.00
N GLN A 64 -0.84 -2.23 -17.18
CA GLN A 64 -0.08 -1.16 -17.79
C GLN A 64 1.04 -0.66 -16.86
N VAL A 65 0.74 -0.54 -15.56
CA VAL A 65 1.75 -0.20 -14.55
C VAL A 65 2.82 -1.28 -14.48
N TRP A 66 2.44 -2.55 -14.55
CA TRP A 66 3.37 -3.67 -14.57
C TRP A 66 4.28 -3.65 -15.80
N ASP A 67 3.73 -3.40 -16.99
CA ASP A 67 4.52 -3.29 -18.21
C ASP A 67 5.56 -2.17 -18.14
N VAL A 68 5.19 -1.02 -17.59
CA VAL A 68 6.12 0.10 -17.36
C VAL A 68 7.20 -0.30 -16.36
N HIS A 69 6.83 -0.94 -15.26
CA HIS A 69 7.78 -1.44 -14.27
C HIS A 69 8.78 -2.43 -14.88
N GLN A 70 8.30 -3.39 -15.67
CA GLN A 70 9.13 -4.37 -16.36
C GLN A 70 10.06 -3.73 -17.39
N LYS A 71 9.60 -2.69 -18.10
CA LYS A 71 10.46 -1.90 -18.99
C LYS A 71 11.55 -1.19 -18.22
N MET A 72 11.21 -0.50 -17.13
CA MET A 72 12.16 0.27 -16.32
C MET A 72 13.21 -0.62 -15.62
N LEU A 73 12.83 -1.82 -15.17
CA LEU A 73 13.77 -2.80 -14.63
C LEU A 73 14.86 -3.19 -15.64
N LYS A 74 14.55 -3.19 -16.94
CA LYS A 74 15.52 -3.49 -18.01
C LYS A 74 16.46 -2.32 -18.30
N GLU A 75 16.05 -1.08 -18.01
CA GLU A 75 16.87 0.12 -18.22
C GLU A 75 17.96 0.30 -17.14
N GLY A 76 17.86 -0.44 -16.02
CA GLY A 76 18.91 -0.56 -15.00
C GLY A 76 18.66 0.24 -13.73
N LYS A 77 19.37 -0.15 -12.66
CA LYS A 77 19.15 0.36 -11.29
C LYS A 77 19.53 1.83 -11.09
N ASP A 78 20.37 2.39 -11.95
CA ASP A 78 20.79 3.80 -11.86
C ASP A 78 19.62 4.77 -12.14
N LEU A 79 18.61 4.31 -12.89
CA LEU A 79 17.40 5.08 -13.22
C LEU A 79 16.18 4.58 -12.46
N TYR A 80 16.14 3.28 -12.13
CA TYR A 80 14.97 2.66 -11.51
C TYR A 80 15.33 1.61 -10.45
N ASP A 81 15.19 2.00 -9.18
CA ASP A 81 15.15 1.08 -8.04
C ASP A 81 13.70 0.77 -7.62
N GLU A 82 13.29 -0.50 -7.75
CA GLU A 82 11.96 -1.00 -7.32
C GLU A 82 11.65 -0.61 -5.88
N ASN A 83 12.64 -0.67 -4.99
CA ASN A 83 12.47 -0.45 -3.56
C ASN A 83 11.94 0.95 -3.23
N ILE A 84 12.27 1.95 -4.05
CA ILE A 84 11.86 3.34 -3.84
C ILE A 84 10.89 3.87 -4.90
N HIS A 85 10.81 3.22 -6.06
CA HIS A 85 10.02 3.70 -7.21
C HIS A 85 8.79 2.87 -7.52
N TYR A 86 8.76 1.57 -7.23
CA TYR A 86 7.60 0.74 -7.59
C TYR A 86 6.54 0.77 -6.48
N PRO A 87 5.40 1.43 -6.67
CA PRO A 87 4.31 1.35 -5.71
C PRO A 87 3.69 -0.04 -5.76
N ARG A 88 3.45 -0.65 -4.60
CA ARG A 88 2.58 -1.81 -4.44
C ARG A 88 1.20 -1.32 -4.01
N LEU A 89 0.17 -2.09 -4.35
CA LEU A 89 -1.17 -1.83 -3.85
C LEU A 89 -1.40 -2.62 -2.57
N ILE A 90 -1.88 -1.94 -1.53
CA ILE A 90 -2.26 -2.53 -0.26
C ILE A 90 -3.73 -2.23 -0.04
N THR A 91 -4.51 -3.26 0.24
CA THR A 91 -5.90 -3.10 0.68
C THR A 91 -5.95 -3.34 2.17
N LEU A 92 -6.58 -2.41 2.87
CA LEU A 92 -6.92 -2.52 4.28
C LEU A 92 -8.43 -2.67 4.37
N THR A 93 -8.91 -3.63 5.15
CA THR A 93 -10.34 -3.78 5.47
C THR A 93 -10.50 -4.04 6.95
N LYS A 94 -11.64 -3.66 7.53
CA LYS A 94 -11.96 -4.06 8.90
C LYS A 94 -12.08 -5.58 8.94
N ALA A 95 -11.40 -6.23 9.88
CA ALA A 95 -11.71 -7.61 10.19
C ALA A 95 -13.17 -7.66 10.63
N SER A 96 -14.02 -8.42 9.93
CA SER A 96 -15.37 -8.66 10.40
C SER A 96 -15.25 -9.34 11.76
N VAL A 97 -15.91 -8.78 12.77
CA VAL A 97 -16.19 -9.53 13.98
C VAL A 97 -17.16 -10.62 13.53
N ALA A 98 -16.64 -11.80 13.19
CA ALA A 98 -17.46 -12.99 13.30
C ALA A 98 -17.93 -12.99 14.76
N GLN A 99 -19.21 -12.67 14.97
CA GLN A 99 -19.84 -12.83 16.26
C GLN A 99 -19.57 -14.27 16.68
N VAL A 100 -18.66 -14.44 17.64
CA VAL A 100 -18.51 -15.71 18.33
C VAL A 100 -19.84 -15.96 19.01
N MET A 101 -20.48 -17.05 18.60
CA MET A 101 -21.75 -17.56 19.14
C MET A 101 -21.66 -17.83 20.63
#